data_AF-A0A397YUE5-F1
#
_entry.id   AF-A0A397YUE5-F1
#
_cell.length_a   1.000
_cell.length_b   1.000
_cell.length_c   1.000
_cell.angle_alpha   90.00
_cell.angle_beta   90.00
_cell.angle_gamma   90.00
#
_symmetry.space_group_name_H-M   'P 1'
#
loop_
_entity.id
_entity.type
_entity.pdbx_description
1 polymer ?
#
loop_
_entity_poly.entity_id
_entity_poly.type
_entity_poly.pdbx_seq_one_letter_code
_entity_poly.pdbx_strand_id
1 'polypeptide(L)'
;MAKQVGNKFAWVIKDFSSLREKCYSPPVQIGDCKWRLSIYPKGLFNKEQDLSLFLEVADVKSLPFGWKRLVKFRLTIAKEVSEVPSPLLSLFEQGPSVLKKSHRWFDQNNSEWGFPYMIPLAKIHDKNEGFLVNDQLMIVAEVDVLQVVVTSEKPEETNPLNQVESVSSIQDCVVEFRARNQHLKTACTNVLLSLTQTLCQTPQELSVDDLVEAGKTLAYMKDSGLEVEWLVKKLNEVKAKKQEQSG
;
A
#
# COMPACT_ATOMS: atom_id res chain seq x y z
N MET A 1 -4.66 3.80 -23.69
CA MET A 1 -6.13 3.61 -23.59
C MET A 1 -6.38 2.22 -23.00
N ALA A 2 -7.29 2.09 -22.03
CA ALA A 2 -7.69 0.78 -21.50
C ALA A 2 -8.97 0.32 -22.22
N LYS A 3 -9.05 -0.97 -22.57
CA LYS A 3 -10.25 -1.59 -23.16
C LYS A 3 -10.88 -2.53 -22.14
N GLN A 4 -12.16 -2.37 -21.83
CA GLN A 4 -12.87 -3.16 -20.84
C GLN A 4 -13.94 -4.06 -21.49
N VAL A 5 -14.04 -5.31 -21.02
CA VAL A 5 -15.15 -6.23 -21.32
C VAL A 5 -15.53 -6.95 -20.03
N GLY A 6 -16.74 -6.65 -19.51
CA GLY A 6 -17.21 -7.19 -18.24
C GLY A 6 -16.29 -6.83 -17.06
N ASN A 7 -15.85 -7.86 -16.33
CA ASN A 7 -14.93 -7.77 -15.19
C ASN A 7 -13.44 -7.74 -15.59
N LYS A 8 -13.14 -7.62 -16.88
CA LYS A 8 -11.77 -7.64 -17.41
C LYS A 8 -11.43 -6.35 -18.13
N PHE A 9 -10.18 -5.93 -18.03
CA PHE A 9 -9.67 -4.83 -18.83
C PHE A 9 -8.22 -5.04 -19.25
N ALA A 10 -7.88 -4.52 -20.42
CA ALA A 10 -6.55 -4.56 -21.00
C ALA A 10 -5.94 -3.16 -21.06
N TRP A 11 -4.65 -3.07 -20.75
CA TRP A 11 -3.85 -1.86 -20.86
C TRP A 11 -2.63 -2.14 -21.73
N VAL A 12 -2.51 -1.35 -22.81
CA VAL A 12 -1.31 -1.34 -23.65
C VAL A 12 -0.45 -0.15 -23.25
N ILE A 13 0.78 -0.46 -22.84
CA ILE A 13 1.82 0.49 -22.50
C ILE A 13 2.69 0.68 -23.74
N LYS A 14 2.88 1.92 -24.17
CA LYS A 14 3.78 2.27 -25.28
C LYS A 14 5.13 2.70 -24.74
N ASP A 15 6.15 2.61 -25.60
CA ASP A 15 7.52 3.03 -25.32
C ASP A 15 8.04 2.41 -24.01
N PHE A 16 7.70 1.15 -23.75
CA PHE A 16 7.88 0.50 -22.45
C PHE A 16 9.36 0.49 -22.02
N SER A 17 10.29 0.31 -22.95
CA SER A 17 11.72 0.28 -22.68
C SER A 17 12.26 1.61 -22.14
N SER A 18 11.59 2.72 -22.45
CA SER A 18 11.94 4.06 -21.96
C SER A 18 11.47 4.31 -20.52
N LEU A 19 10.49 3.54 -20.03
CA LEU A 19 9.93 3.76 -18.70
C LEU A 19 10.96 3.49 -17.59
N ARG A 20 10.93 4.35 -16.58
CA ARG A 20 11.80 4.31 -15.40
C ARG A 20 10.98 4.33 -14.11
N GLU A 21 10.04 5.26 -14.04
CA GLU A 21 9.22 5.49 -12.87
C GLU A 21 7.92 4.67 -12.88
N LYS A 22 7.23 4.66 -11.73
CA LYS A 22 5.91 4.08 -11.58
C LYS A 22 4.93 4.74 -12.55
N CYS A 23 4.10 3.96 -13.23
CA CYS A 23 3.00 4.50 -14.03
C CYS A 23 1.68 3.75 -13.78
N TYR A 24 0.59 4.33 -14.27
CA TYR A 24 -0.76 3.88 -14.00
C TYR A 24 -1.56 3.72 -15.28
N SER A 25 -2.42 2.69 -15.32
CA SER A 25 -3.46 2.64 -16.34
C SER A 25 -4.51 3.72 -16.08
N PRO A 26 -5.28 4.10 -17.12
CA PRO A 26 -6.55 4.77 -16.89
C PRO A 26 -7.44 3.94 -15.94
N PRO A 27 -8.20 4.57 -15.03
CA PRO A 27 -9.13 3.88 -14.15
C PRO A 27 -10.31 3.32 -14.94
N VAL A 28 -10.82 2.17 -14.50
CA VAL A 28 -11.89 1.39 -15.13
C VAL A 28 -12.92 1.03 -14.06
N GLN A 29 -14.21 1.29 -14.33
CA GLN A 29 -15.28 0.98 -13.38
C GLN A 29 -15.61 -0.52 -13.42
N ILE A 30 -15.42 -1.24 -12.31
CA ILE A 30 -15.88 -2.64 -12.16
C ILE A 30 -16.57 -2.76 -10.80
N GLY A 31 -17.86 -3.11 -10.84
CA GLY A 31 -18.73 -2.97 -9.68
C GLY A 31 -18.86 -1.51 -9.27
N ASP A 32 -18.70 -1.24 -7.99
CA ASP A 32 -18.82 0.08 -7.37
C ASP A 32 -17.47 0.81 -7.17
N CYS A 33 -16.36 0.23 -7.63
CA CYS A 33 -15.03 0.83 -7.56
C CYS A 33 -14.43 1.13 -8.93
N LYS A 34 -13.58 2.15 -8.98
CA LYS A 34 -12.67 2.39 -10.09
C LYS A 34 -11.37 1.65 -9.82
N TRP A 35 -11.05 0.70 -10.67
CA TRP A 35 -9.82 -0.08 -10.62
C TRP A 35 -8.80 0.45 -11.61
N ARG A 36 -7.52 0.40 -11.27
CA ARG A 36 -6.42 0.67 -12.19
C ARG A 36 -5.26 -0.28 -11.96
N LEU A 37 -4.42 -0.42 -12.96
CA LEU A 37 -3.13 -1.07 -12.81
C LEU A 37 -2.08 -0.05 -12.40
N SER A 38 -1.18 -0.45 -11.53
CA SER A 38 0.04 0.28 -11.22
C SER A 38 1.25 -0.60 -11.52
N ILE A 39 2.24 -0.04 -12.20
CA ILE A 39 3.40 -0.80 -12.67
C ILE A 39 4.69 -0.10 -12.27
N TYR A 40 5.66 -0.90 -11.83
CA TYR A 40 7.02 -0.48 -11.57
C TYR A 40 7.91 -1.17 -12.60
N PRO A 41 8.26 -0.48 -13.70
CA PRO A 41 8.92 -1.08 -14.85
C PRO A 41 10.36 -1.54 -14.55
N LYS A 42 10.95 -1.05 -13.46
CA LYS A 42 12.28 -1.48 -12.96
C LYS A 42 12.20 -2.24 -11.63
N GLY A 43 10.99 -2.55 -11.18
CA GLY A 43 10.75 -3.19 -9.89
C GLY A 43 10.59 -2.21 -8.74
N LEU A 44 10.13 -2.73 -7.60
CA LEU A 44 9.85 -1.97 -6.37
C LEU A 44 11.03 -1.88 -5.38
N PHE A 45 11.99 -2.79 -5.50
CA PHE A 45 13.12 -2.89 -4.59
C PHE A 45 14.42 -2.75 -5.39
N ASN A 46 15.46 -2.21 -4.75
CA ASN A 46 16.79 -1.90 -5.33
C ASN A 46 17.59 -3.14 -5.83
N LYS A 47 16.93 -4.27 -6.07
CA LYS A 47 17.45 -5.49 -6.71
C LYS A 47 16.67 -5.72 -8.03
N GLU A 48 16.63 -4.66 -8.83
CA GLU A 48 15.84 -4.36 -10.04
C GLU A 48 15.96 -5.39 -11.18
N GLN A 49 15.41 -6.59 -11.00
CA GLN A 49 15.44 -7.61 -12.06
C GLN A 49 14.05 -8.02 -12.57
N ASP A 50 13.00 -7.71 -11.83
CA ASP A 50 11.63 -8.08 -12.16
C ASP A 50 10.73 -6.86 -12.25
N LEU A 51 9.84 -6.87 -13.23
CA LEU A 51 8.72 -5.95 -13.31
C LEU A 51 7.77 -6.20 -12.13
N SER A 52 7.36 -5.14 -11.44
CA SER A 52 6.30 -5.24 -10.42
C SER A 52 4.97 -4.74 -10.97
N LEU A 53 3.89 -5.44 -10.65
CA LEU A 53 2.55 -5.13 -11.17
C LEU A 53 1.49 -5.30 -10.09
N PHE A 54 0.63 -4.30 -9.94
CA PHE A 54 -0.43 -4.25 -8.93
C PHE A 54 -1.76 -3.84 -9.52
N LEU A 55 -2.82 -4.28 -8.85
CA LEU A 55 -4.17 -3.79 -8.99
C LEU A 55 -4.44 -2.81 -7.84
N GLU A 56 -5.00 -1.65 -8.17
CA GLU A 56 -5.28 -0.58 -7.22
C GLU A 56 -6.71 -0.07 -7.36
N VAL A 57 -7.33 0.29 -6.25
CA VAL A 57 -8.56 1.08 -6.22
C VAL A 57 -8.20 2.55 -6.40
N ALA A 58 -8.56 3.13 -7.54
CA ALA A 58 -8.20 4.50 -7.92
C ALA A 58 -9.02 5.58 -7.18
N ASP A 59 -10.17 5.21 -6.65
CA ASP A 59 -11.17 6.13 -6.10
C ASP A 59 -11.41 5.91 -4.60
N VAL A 60 -10.37 5.51 -3.86
CA VAL A 60 -10.42 5.26 -2.40
C VAL A 60 -11.15 6.36 -1.63
N LYS A 61 -10.90 7.63 -1.99
CA LYS A 61 -11.45 8.81 -1.31
C LYS A 61 -12.97 8.99 -1.48
N SER A 62 -13.56 8.41 -2.52
CA SER A 62 -15.02 8.47 -2.76
C SER A 62 -15.77 7.28 -2.17
N LEU A 63 -15.07 6.31 -1.57
CA LEU A 63 -15.69 5.13 -0.99
C LEU A 63 -16.12 5.39 0.46
N PRO A 64 -17.20 4.73 0.94
CA PRO A 64 -17.69 4.93 2.30
C PRO A 64 -16.65 4.54 3.35
N PHE A 65 -16.70 5.18 4.51
CA PHE A 65 -15.81 4.84 5.63
C PHE A 65 -15.91 3.36 5.98
N GLY A 66 -14.77 2.74 6.32
CA GLY A 66 -14.73 1.33 6.70
C GLY A 66 -14.99 0.33 5.55
N TRP A 67 -15.03 0.78 4.28
CA TRP A 67 -15.23 -0.11 3.15
C TRP A 67 -14.19 -1.24 3.13
N LYS A 68 -14.65 -2.46 2.85
CA LYS A 68 -13.79 -3.59 2.53
C LYS A 68 -14.37 -4.39 1.37
N ARG A 69 -13.51 -4.79 0.43
CA ARG A 69 -13.90 -5.61 -0.71
C ARG A 69 -13.00 -6.82 -0.81
N LEU A 70 -13.59 -8.00 -0.77
CA LEU A 70 -12.87 -9.24 -1.02
C LEU A 70 -12.80 -9.45 -2.52
N VAL A 71 -11.61 -9.32 -3.09
CA VAL A 71 -11.42 -9.34 -4.53
C VAL A 71 -10.48 -10.45 -4.92
N LYS A 72 -10.95 -11.30 -5.82
CA LYS A 72 -10.14 -12.25 -6.56
C LYS A 72 -9.73 -11.59 -7.86
N PHE A 73 -8.44 -11.48 -8.10
CA PHE A 73 -7.95 -10.84 -9.31
C PHE A 73 -6.87 -11.69 -9.99
N ARG A 74 -6.76 -11.47 -11.30
CA ARG A 74 -5.79 -12.12 -12.17
C ARG A 74 -5.10 -11.08 -13.01
N LEU A 75 -3.78 -11.06 -12.96
CA LEU A 75 -2.94 -10.17 -13.76
C LEU A 75 -2.15 -11.01 -14.74
N THR A 76 -2.15 -10.61 -16.00
CA THR A 76 -1.51 -11.33 -17.10
C THR A 76 -0.66 -10.37 -17.91
N ILE A 77 0.61 -10.70 -18.08
CA ILE A 77 1.46 -10.08 -19.12
C ILE A 77 1.26 -10.93 -20.39
N ALA A 78 0.58 -10.35 -21.37
CA ALA A 78 0.22 -11.05 -22.59
C ALA A 78 1.40 -11.08 -23.56
N LYS A 79 1.63 -12.23 -24.21
CA LYS A 79 2.44 -12.30 -25.41
C LYS A 79 1.55 -11.84 -26.56
N GLU A 80 2.01 -10.87 -27.34
CA GLU A 80 1.24 -10.38 -28.49
C GLU A 80 1.59 -11.27 -29.70
N VAL A 81 0.59 -11.99 -30.22
CA VAL A 81 0.72 -12.77 -31.46
C VAL A 81 0.02 -11.96 -32.56
N SER A 82 0.78 -11.39 -33.51
CA SER A 82 0.22 -11.03 -34.82
C SER A 82 0.01 -12.33 -35.58
N GLU A 83 -1.13 -12.64 -36.20
CA GLU A 83 -1.94 -11.84 -37.12
C GLU A 83 -3.43 -12.20 -36.92
N VAL A 84 -4.32 -11.20 -36.75
CA VAL A 84 -5.76 -11.10 -37.12
C VAL A 84 -6.40 -10.00 -36.24
N PRO A 85 -7.16 -9.04 -36.82
CA PRO A 85 -7.73 -7.92 -36.08
C PRO A 85 -8.97 -8.32 -35.27
N SER A 86 -8.75 -8.87 -34.07
CA SER A 86 -9.77 -8.91 -33.02
C SER A 86 -9.08 -8.85 -31.65
N PRO A 87 -8.70 -7.65 -31.18
CA PRO A 87 -7.72 -7.50 -30.10
C PRO A 87 -8.16 -7.99 -28.72
N LEU A 88 -9.39 -8.49 -28.59
CA LEU A 88 -9.94 -8.93 -27.31
C LEU A 88 -10.39 -10.38 -27.36
N LEU A 89 -10.96 -10.87 -28.46
CA LEU A 89 -11.39 -12.27 -28.58
C LEU A 89 -10.24 -13.25 -28.90
N SER A 90 -9.21 -12.84 -29.65
CA SER A 90 -8.07 -13.71 -30.00
C SER A 90 -7.01 -13.84 -28.90
N LEU A 91 -7.05 -13.01 -27.85
CA LEU A 91 -6.14 -13.10 -26.70
C LEU A 91 -6.32 -14.38 -25.87
N PHE A 92 -7.38 -15.15 -26.11
CA PHE A 92 -7.86 -16.16 -25.17
C PHE A 92 -7.60 -17.61 -25.59
N GLU A 93 -7.05 -17.89 -26.77
CA GLU A 93 -6.95 -19.28 -27.26
C GLU A 93 -5.54 -19.81 -27.54
N GLN A 94 -4.48 -19.00 -27.57
CA GLN A 94 -3.16 -19.48 -28.04
C GLN A 94 -1.98 -18.88 -27.23
N GLY A 95 -1.36 -19.69 -26.35
CA GLY A 95 0.07 -19.54 -25.99
C GLY A 95 0.46 -18.81 -24.68
N PRO A 96 1.70 -19.02 -24.17
CA PRO A 96 2.04 -18.95 -22.74
C PRO A 96 2.28 -17.52 -22.22
N SER A 97 1.24 -16.88 -21.73
CA SER A 97 1.32 -15.62 -20.98
C SER A 97 1.84 -15.83 -19.54
N VAL A 98 2.47 -14.80 -18.95
CA VAL A 98 2.79 -14.84 -17.50
C VAL A 98 1.57 -14.37 -16.74
N LEU A 99 0.95 -15.30 -16.02
CA LEU A 99 -0.29 -15.09 -15.31
C LEU A 99 -0.07 -15.34 -13.82
N LYS A 100 -0.48 -14.39 -13.00
CA LYS A 100 -0.54 -14.54 -11.55
C LYS A 100 -1.91 -14.13 -11.04
N LYS A 101 -2.38 -14.85 -10.02
CA LYS A 101 -3.70 -14.63 -9.42
C LYS A 101 -3.56 -14.49 -7.92
N SER A 102 -4.44 -13.69 -7.34
CA SER A 102 -4.48 -13.47 -5.90
C SER A 102 -5.91 -13.22 -5.46
N HIS A 103 -6.10 -13.25 -4.14
CA HIS A 103 -7.38 -13.06 -3.48
C HIS A 103 -7.11 -12.27 -2.21
N ARG A 104 -7.57 -11.02 -2.14
CA ARG A 104 -7.21 -10.09 -1.07
C ARG A 104 -8.39 -9.22 -0.68
N TRP A 105 -8.36 -8.78 0.57
CA TRP A 105 -9.21 -7.71 1.05
C TRP A 105 -8.59 -6.37 0.68
N PHE A 106 -9.33 -5.60 -0.12
CA PHE A 106 -9.04 -4.19 -0.38
C PHE A 106 -9.79 -3.36 0.64
N ASP A 107 -9.12 -2.36 1.19
CA ASP A 107 -9.71 -1.38 2.11
C ASP A 107 -8.96 -0.05 2.01
N GLN A 108 -9.32 0.92 2.86
CA GLN A 108 -8.71 2.24 2.87
C GLN A 108 -7.19 2.22 3.11
N ASN A 109 -6.68 1.23 3.86
CA ASN A 109 -5.27 1.10 4.21
C ASN A 109 -4.50 0.18 3.24
N ASN A 110 -5.23 -0.68 2.53
CA ASN A 110 -4.69 -1.69 1.62
C ASN A 110 -5.43 -1.62 0.28
N SER A 111 -5.35 -0.46 -0.37
CA SER A 111 -6.02 -0.20 -1.65
C SER A 111 -5.27 -0.75 -2.87
N GLU A 112 -4.06 -1.26 -2.68
CA GLU A 112 -3.18 -1.79 -3.73
C GLU A 112 -2.69 -3.20 -3.37
N TRP A 113 -2.85 -4.15 -4.28
CA TRP A 113 -2.35 -5.52 -4.12
C TRP A 113 -1.82 -6.05 -5.44
N GLY A 114 -0.76 -6.85 -5.39
CA GLY A 114 -0.10 -7.31 -6.61
C GLY A 114 1.12 -8.18 -6.38
N PHE A 115 2.00 -8.17 -7.37
CA PHE A 115 3.17 -9.02 -7.45
C PHE A 115 4.41 -8.14 -7.60
N PRO A 116 5.22 -8.00 -6.53
CA PRO A 116 6.51 -7.32 -6.61
C PRO A 116 7.47 -7.94 -7.62
N TYR A 117 7.34 -9.25 -7.84
CA TYR A 117 8.13 -10.04 -8.77
C TYR A 117 7.17 -10.66 -9.80
N MET A 118 6.69 -9.89 -10.77
CA MET A 118 5.70 -10.39 -11.75
C MET A 118 6.40 -11.26 -12.80
N ILE A 119 7.39 -10.67 -13.48
CA ILE A 119 8.15 -11.29 -14.56
C ILE A 119 9.56 -10.65 -14.62
N PRO A 120 10.63 -11.43 -14.86
CA PRO A 120 11.96 -10.86 -15.07
C PRO A 120 12.01 -9.92 -16.28
N LEU A 121 12.67 -8.78 -16.13
CA LEU A 121 12.87 -7.80 -17.20
C LEU A 121 13.67 -8.39 -18.36
N ALA A 122 14.65 -9.24 -18.07
CA ALA A 122 15.40 -9.97 -19.09
C ALA A 122 14.45 -10.79 -20.00
N LYS A 123 13.40 -11.39 -19.41
CA LYS A 123 12.41 -12.16 -20.16
C LYS A 123 11.48 -11.27 -21.00
N ILE A 124 11.14 -10.07 -20.50
CA ILE A 124 10.33 -9.12 -21.28
C ILE A 124 11.11 -8.60 -22.50
N HIS A 125 12.40 -8.31 -22.31
CA HIS A 125 13.25 -7.73 -23.35
C HIS A 125 13.85 -8.78 -24.31
N ASP A 126 13.72 -10.08 -24.02
CA ASP A 126 14.09 -11.13 -24.96
C ASP A 126 13.10 -11.17 -26.13
N LYS A 127 13.59 -10.87 -27.33
CA LYS A 127 12.78 -10.87 -28.56
C LYS A 127 12.17 -12.23 -28.87
N ASN A 128 12.79 -13.32 -28.42
CA ASN A 128 12.27 -14.68 -28.62
C ASN A 128 11.09 -15.00 -27.70
N GLU A 129 10.91 -14.24 -26.61
CA GLU A 129 9.84 -14.46 -25.66
C GLU A 129 8.51 -13.82 -26.10
N GLY A 130 8.53 -12.77 -26.93
CA GLY A 130 7.32 -12.22 -27.56
C GLY A 130 6.40 -11.41 -26.64
N PHE A 131 6.91 -10.90 -25.51
CA PHE A 131 6.14 -10.01 -24.62
C PHE A 131 6.09 -8.55 -25.09
N LEU A 132 7.08 -8.14 -25.88
CA LEU A 132 7.27 -6.76 -26.29
C LEU A 132 7.25 -6.67 -27.81
N VAL A 133 6.21 -6.07 -28.38
CA VAL A 133 6.04 -5.88 -29.83
C VAL A 133 5.93 -4.39 -30.11
N ASN A 134 6.75 -3.85 -31.01
CA ASN A 134 6.83 -2.41 -31.28
C ASN A 134 7.05 -1.55 -30.02
N ASP A 135 7.85 -2.08 -29.07
CA ASP A 135 8.05 -1.51 -27.73
C ASP A 135 6.76 -1.31 -26.92
N GLN A 136 5.73 -2.11 -27.22
CA GLN A 136 4.46 -2.13 -26.51
C GLN A 136 4.33 -3.38 -25.64
N LEU A 137 3.93 -3.17 -24.39
CA LEU A 137 3.64 -4.23 -23.43
C LEU A 137 2.14 -4.25 -23.15
N MET A 138 1.51 -5.41 -23.34
CA MET A 138 0.10 -5.60 -23.03
C MET A 138 -0.08 -6.29 -21.68
N ILE A 139 -0.91 -5.67 -20.84
CA ILE A 139 -1.30 -6.20 -19.53
C ILE A 139 -2.81 -6.37 -19.49
N VAL A 140 -3.26 -7.54 -19.03
CA VAL A 140 -4.68 -7.84 -18.84
C VAL A 140 -4.95 -8.06 -17.35
N ALA A 141 -6.01 -7.43 -16.86
CA ALA A 141 -6.51 -7.58 -15.51
C ALA A 141 -7.92 -8.17 -15.54
N GLU A 142 -8.18 -9.14 -14.67
CA GLU A 142 -9.52 -9.66 -14.39
C GLU A 142 -9.81 -9.45 -12.91
N VAL A 143 -10.97 -8.90 -12.59
CA VAL A 143 -11.31 -8.42 -11.25
C VAL A 143 -12.69 -8.94 -10.84
N ASP A 144 -12.70 -9.96 -9.99
CA ASP A 144 -13.92 -10.53 -9.40
C ASP A 144 -14.11 -9.99 -7.98
N VAL A 145 -15.11 -9.13 -7.80
CA VAL A 145 -15.53 -8.69 -6.46
C VAL A 145 -16.44 -9.75 -5.86
N LEU A 146 -15.97 -10.46 -4.84
CA LEU A 146 -16.67 -11.60 -4.24
C LEU A 146 -17.51 -11.20 -3.03
N GLN A 147 -17.03 -10.25 -2.22
CA GLN A 147 -17.76 -9.74 -1.07
C GLN A 147 -17.52 -8.24 -0.90
N VAL A 148 -18.56 -7.54 -0.44
CA VAL A 148 -18.52 -6.11 -0.12
C VAL A 148 -19.00 -5.96 1.32
N VAL A 149 -18.19 -5.29 2.13
CA VAL A 149 -18.51 -4.91 3.50
C VAL A 149 -18.49 -3.40 3.57
N VAL A 150 -19.60 -2.80 4.02
CA VAL A 150 -19.71 -1.37 4.26
C VAL A 150 -20.11 -1.20 5.71
N THR A 151 -19.25 -0.55 6.50
CA THR A 151 -19.59 -0.18 7.87
C THR A 151 -20.29 1.17 7.80
N SER A 152 -21.62 1.17 7.94
CA SER A 152 -22.40 2.40 7.99
C SER A 152 -22.40 2.90 9.43
N GLU A 153 -21.29 3.50 9.84
CA GLU A 153 -21.20 4.32 11.06
C GLU A 153 -19.83 5.02 11.03
N LYS A 154 -19.83 6.34 10.78
CA LYS A 154 -18.72 7.17 11.26
C LYS A 154 -18.81 7.13 12.79
N PRO A 155 -17.71 6.96 13.53
CA PRO A 155 -17.73 7.28 14.95
C PRO A 155 -18.25 8.72 15.07
N GLU A 156 -19.34 8.93 15.79
CA GLU A 156 -19.74 10.26 16.20
C GLU A 156 -18.59 10.82 17.04
N GLU A 157 -17.85 11.77 16.48
CA GLU A 157 -16.95 12.63 17.24
C GLU A 157 -17.83 13.48 18.18
N THR A 158 -18.17 12.94 19.35
CA THR A 158 -18.57 13.78 20.48
C THR A 158 -17.34 14.59 20.88
N ASN A 159 -17.30 15.81 20.39
CA ASN A 159 -16.34 16.83 20.75
C ASN A 159 -16.58 17.24 22.21
N PRO A 160 -15.56 17.09 23.07
CA PRO A 160 -15.19 18.24 23.86
C PRO A 160 -13.67 18.41 23.80
N LEU A 161 -13.19 19.35 23.00
CA LEU A 161 -12.10 20.30 23.35
C LEU A 161 -11.73 21.15 22.12
N ASN A 162 -12.56 22.15 21.84
CA ASN A 162 -12.06 23.40 21.26
C ASN A 162 -11.19 24.08 22.32
N GLN A 163 -9.89 23.76 22.33
CA GLN A 163 -8.78 24.64 22.74
C GLN A 163 -7.45 23.85 22.74
N VAL A 164 -6.99 23.41 21.57
CA VAL A 164 -5.54 23.26 21.29
C VAL A 164 -5.32 23.44 19.78
N GLU A 165 -5.21 24.69 19.32
CA GLU A 165 -4.58 24.99 18.04
C GLU A 165 -3.08 24.68 18.15
N SER A 166 -2.66 23.39 18.10
CA SER A 166 -1.25 22.96 17.99
C SER A 166 -1.08 21.43 17.82
N VAL A 167 -1.93 20.74 17.06
CA VAL A 167 -1.75 19.29 16.79
C VAL A 167 -1.41 18.99 15.32
N SER A 168 -1.25 20.01 14.47
CA SER A 168 -0.75 19.84 13.10
C SER A 168 0.71 19.38 13.01
N SER A 169 1.45 19.35 14.13
CA SER A 169 2.86 18.95 14.16
C SER A 169 3.13 17.51 14.63
N ILE A 170 2.10 16.68 14.85
CA ILE A 170 2.32 15.25 15.21
C ILE A 170 2.22 14.31 13.99
N GLN A 171 1.86 14.83 12.81
CA GLN A 171 1.79 14.02 11.59
C GLN A 171 3.15 13.74 10.91
N ASP A 172 4.25 14.32 11.43
CA ASP A 172 5.60 14.19 10.84
C ASP A 172 6.49 13.13 11.49
N CYS A 173 5.95 12.24 12.31
CA CYS A 173 6.71 11.12 12.87
C CYS A 173 6.06 9.77 12.57
N VAL A 174 5.81 9.51 11.28
CA VAL A 174 5.53 8.14 10.83
C VAL A 174 6.85 7.35 10.92
N VAL A 175 7.03 6.62 12.03
CA VAL A 175 8.11 5.64 12.16
C VAL A 175 7.83 4.51 11.18
N GLU A 176 8.66 4.39 10.13
CA GLU A 176 8.49 3.38 9.08
C GLU A 176 8.94 2.00 9.59
N PHE A 177 8.14 1.37 10.45
CA PHE A 177 8.41 0.00 10.89
C PHE A 177 8.08 -1.00 9.78
N ARG A 178 9.13 -1.53 9.14
CA ARG A 178 9.03 -2.45 8.00
C ARG A 178 8.86 -3.91 8.42
N ALA A 179 7.87 -4.22 9.27
CA ALA A 179 7.52 -5.61 9.59
C ALA A 179 6.67 -6.23 8.47
N ARG A 180 7.07 -7.43 8.00
CA ARG A 180 6.30 -8.22 7.00
C ARG A 180 5.03 -8.86 7.57
N ASN A 181 4.93 -8.97 8.90
CA ASN A 181 3.79 -9.56 9.59
C ASN A 181 2.84 -8.47 10.07
N GLN A 182 1.58 -8.55 9.62
CA GLN A 182 0.56 -7.53 9.91
C GLN A 182 0.21 -7.46 11.41
N HIS A 183 0.20 -8.58 12.12
CA HIS A 183 -0.07 -8.60 13.57
C HIS A 183 1.04 -7.90 14.35
N LEU A 184 2.31 -8.14 13.97
CA LEU A 184 3.45 -7.43 14.56
C LEU A 184 3.39 -5.94 14.23
N LYS A 185 3.02 -5.58 12.99
CA LYS A 185 2.86 -4.18 12.59
C LYS A 185 1.78 -3.47 13.42
N THR A 186 0.62 -4.08 13.59
CA THR A 186 -0.46 -3.55 14.43
C THR A 186 -0.03 -3.45 15.89
N ALA A 187 0.61 -4.49 16.44
CA ALA A 187 1.11 -4.47 17.81
C ALA A 187 2.12 -3.34 18.03
N CYS A 188 3.12 -3.18 17.15
CA CYS A 188 4.10 -2.10 17.24
C CYS A 188 3.46 -0.71 17.09
N THR A 189 2.49 -0.57 16.18
CA THR A 189 1.76 0.69 15.98
C THR A 189 0.97 1.08 17.23
N ASN A 190 0.29 0.11 17.86
CA ASN A 190 -0.46 0.34 19.10
C ASN A 190 0.47 0.73 20.26
N VAL A 191 1.62 0.07 20.40
CA VAL A 191 2.60 0.42 21.44
C VAL A 191 3.17 1.83 21.21
N LEU A 192 3.48 2.20 19.96
CA LEU A 192 3.94 3.55 19.63
C LEU A 192 2.88 4.61 19.90
N LEU A 193 1.61 4.33 19.57
CA LEU A 193 0.51 5.23 19.84
C LEU A 193 0.33 5.43 21.35
N SER A 194 0.35 4.34 22.12
CA SER A 194 0.26 4.41 23.59
C SER A 194 1.43 5.20 24.18
N LEU A 195 2.67 4.96 23.74
CA LEU A 195 3.83 5.72 24.21
C LEU A 195 3.73 7.21 23.85
N THR A 196 3.29 7.52 22.63
CA THR A 196 3.10 8.91 22.20
C THR A 196 2.04 9.59 23.06
N GLN A 197 0.92 8.91 23.31
CA GLN A 197 -0.15 9.43 24.17
C GLN A 197 0.32 9.64 25.60
N THR A 198 1.05 8.68 26.19
CA THR A 198 1.68 8.81 27.52
C THR A 198 2.64 10.00 27.56
N LEU A 199 3.51 10.17 26.57
CA LEU A 199 4.48 11.27 26.54
C LEU A 199 3.88 12.64 26.23
N CYS A 200 2.67 12.68 25.68
CA CYS A 200 1.89 13.89 25.44
C CYS A 200 1.04 14.33 26.65
N GLN A 201 0.90 13.49 27.68
CA GLN A 201 0.23 13.87 28.92
C GLN A 201 1.03 14.91 29.70
N THR A 202 0.35 15.64 30.58
CA THR A 202 1.02 16.64 31.40
C THR A 202 1.98 15.96 32.40
N PRO A 203 3.17 16.51 32.67
CA PRO A 203 4.14 15.91 33.60
C PRO A 203 3.59 15.60 34.99
N GLN A 204 2.56 16.35 35.41
CA GLN A 204 1.83 16.21 36.67
C GLN A 204 0.92 14.98 36.74
N GLU A 205 0.42 14.48 35.60
CA GLU A 205 -0.48 13.32 35.52
C GLU A 205 0.27 12.00 35.33
N LEU A 206 1.54 12.07 34.94
CA LEU A 206 2.36 10.88 34.72
C LEU A 206 2.86 10.32 36.06
N SER A 207 2.96 9.00 36.22
CA SER A 207 3.71 8.41 37.34
C SER A 207 5.21 8.39 37.04
N VAL A 208 6.05 8.25 38.08
CA VAL A 208 7.49 7.95 37.88
C VAL A 208 7.64 6.56 37.26
N ASP A 209 6.78 5.62 37.65
CA ASP A 209 6.78 4.25 37.13
C ASP A 209 6.43 4.20 35.63
N ASP A 210 5.49 5.03 35.18
CA ASP A 210 5.13 5.15 33.76
C ASP A 210 6.31 5.63 32.91
N LEU A 211 7.12 6.54 33.43
CA LEU A 211 8.32 7.06 32.74
C LEU A 211 9.47 6.06 32.72
N VAL A 212 9.54 5.17 33.72
CA VAL A 212 10.49 4.05 33.74
C VAL A 212 10.06 3.00 32.72
N GLU A 213 8.77 2.66 32.67
CA GLU A 213 8.24 1.65 31.76
C GLU A 213 8.26 2.10 30.29
N ALA A 214 7.95 3.38 30.03
CA ALA A 214 8.15 4.00 28.73
C ALA A 214 9.63 3.92 28.28
N GLY A 215 10.56 4.12 29.23
CA GLY A 215 12.00 3.99 28.97
C GLY A 215 12.43 2.58 28.58
N LYS A 216 11.96 1.56 29.30
CA LYS A 216 12.21 0.15 28.95
C LYS A 216 11.63 -0.21 27.59
N THR A 217 10.41 0.22 27.32
CA THR A 217 9.72 -0.05 26.05
C THR A 217 10.48 0.53 24.86
N LEU A 218 10.97 1.77 24.98
CA LEU A 218 11.79 2.40 23.94
C LEU A 218 13.13 1.70 23.72
N ALA A 219 13.77 1.19 24.78
CA ALA A 219 14.99 0.40 24.66
C ALA A 219 14.74 -0.90 23.87
N TYR A 220 13.69 -1.65 24.22
CA TYR A 220 13.30 -2.86 23.47
C TYR A 220 12.97 -2.57 22.00
N MET A 221 12.31 -1.45 21.72
CA MET A 221 11.99 -1.04 20.35
C MET A 221 13.26 -0.72 19.55
N LYS A 222 14.20 0.02 20.15
CA LYS A 222 15.50 0.33 19.52
C LYS A 222 16.31 -0.92 19.23
N ASP A 223 16.37 -1.86 20.18
CA ASP A 223 17.06 -3.15 20.00
C ASP A 223 16.40 -4.03 18.93
N SER A 224 15.11 -3.80 18.67
CA SER A 224 14.35 -4.45 17.59
C SER A 224 14.54 -3.77 16.22
N GLY A 225 15.40 -2.74 16.14
CA GLY A 225 15.71 -2.02 14.90
C GLY A 225 14.68 -0.96 14.49
N LEU A 226 13.83 -0.50 15.41
CA LEU A 226 12.96 0.66 15.19
C LEU A 226 13.72 1.96 15.40
N GLU A 227 13.51 2.92 14.49
CA GLU A 227 14.00 4.29 14.63
C GLU A 227 13.06 5.09 15.57
N VAL A 228 13.45 5.20 16.84
CA VAL A 228 12.65 5.81 17.92
C VAL A 228 13.40 6.94 18.64
N GLU A 229 14.47 7.45 18.05
CA GLU A 229 15.35 8.49 18.61
C GLU A 229 14.59 9.75 19.01
N TRP A 230 13.57 10.14 18.23
CA TRP A 230 12.74 11.30 18.53
C TRP A 230 11.88 11.11 19.79
N LEU A 231 11.36 9.90 20.03
CA LEU A 231 10.61 9.56 21.24
C LEU A 231 11.53 9.50 22.46
N VAL A 232 12.75 8.98 22.30
CA VAL A 232 13.77 8.98 23.36
C VAL A 232 14.10 10.42 23.80
N LYS A 233 14.28 11.33 22.82
CA LYS A 233 14.48 12.75 23.11
C LYS A 233 13.29 13.34 23.86
N LYS A 234 12.06 13.03 23.41
CA LYS A 234 10.83 13.52 24.05
C LYS A 234 10.68 13.02 25.50
N LEU A 235 10.97 11.75 25.76
CA LEU A 235 10.94 11.18 27.10
C LEU A 235 11.91 11.90 28.04
N ASN A 236 13.11 12.26 27.56
CA ASN A 236 14.09 13.00 28.36
C ASN A 236 13.62 14.43 28.68
N GLU A 237 12.97 15.12 27.73
CA GLU A 237 12.35 16.43 27.98
C GLU A 237 11.26 16.34 29.06
N VAL A 238 10.41 15.31 29.02
CA VAL A 238 9.35 15.09 30.00
C VAL A 238 9.94 14.75 31.38
N LYS A 239 10.99 13.92 31.44
CA LYS A 239 11.69 13.59 32.70
C LYS A 239 12.34 14.82 33.34
N ALA A 240 12.98 15.68 32.55
CA ALA A 240 13.58 16.92 33.05
C ALA A 240 12.53 17.86 33.64
N LYS A 241 11.42 18.09 32.92
CA LYS A 241 10.30 18.91 33.40
C LYS A 241 9.68 18.40 34.69
N LYS A 242 9.65 17.07 34.89
CA LYS A 242 9.13 16.47 36.12
C LYS A 242 10.09 16.61 37.30
N GLN A 243 11.39 16.56 37.07
CA GLN A 243 12.40 16.82 38.10
C GLN A 243 12.37 18.28 38.58
N GLU A 244 12.11 19.23 37.68
CA GLU A 244 11.93 20.66 37.99
C GLU A 244 10.64 20.95 38.78
N GLN A 245 9.64 20.06 38.75
CA GLN A 245 8.37 20.18 39.48
C GLN A 245 8.38 19.49 40.85
N SER A 246 9.34 18.60 41.09
CA SER A 246 9.49 17.84 42.35
C SER A 246 10.58 18.40 43.28
N GLY A 247 11.29 19.46 42.87
CA GLY A 247 12.28 20.18 43.67
C GLY A 247 11.73 21.51 44.18
#